data_AF-A0A485KUZ1-F1
#
_entry.id   AF-A0A485KUZ1-F1
#
_cell.length_a   1.000
_cell.length_b   1.000
_cell.length_c   1.000
_cell.angle_alpha   90.00
_cell.angle_beta   90.00
_cell.angle_gamma   90.00
#
_symmetry.space_group_name_H-M   'P 1'
#
loop_
_entity.id
_entity.type
_entity.pdbx_description
1 polymer ?
#
loop_
_entity_poly.entity_id
_entity_poly.type
_entity_poly.pdbx_seq_one_letter_code
_entity_poly.pdbx_strand_id
1 'polypeptide(L)'
;MATAALRQVWTEIGLDLIEQERALERQLQEFLEYKLMDAENTKSHYLEEISALDADVATFVSQLGDPFKHPERGDAAVETLMDQLARVRADHAALKKVVDDRTAALSVVVKELASIQSLMGETPYAAPVPLDLTPVNFDKLKEVVRVKKIEESNRRQAIRIVAKEYRVLIEQLKVFELNDFDRAITTDVDALGLSMNLIELISTRIAEATKLKTEREETKSALLKQIHALWDRLKISSNAQDDFLDSIKGIGADDVQATHDELARLQHLKRERIGELITDVRGQIVTLWQGLEIPESDFLPTMLAPLADATDDLLTAHEDELKRLDAQLTARKALIKYLEKREEIITERAQYEESLKDPERLIGRGARDSGRLLREEKLQAKIKHDLPKLTKLLVEKLPAWETDFNMPFVFQGERYLDTIERVDSDYAKQKEIERLEKERMKREKKAGSAVTLEDKPKPKPKPTSLTKRMSCPNQAGMLASAPSPVLHNAVSLGRESLTKCKLVGGPESNAY
;
A
#
# COMPACT_ATOMS: atom_id res chain seq x y z
N MET A 1 -116.53 -8.41 -29.87
CA MET A 1 -116.39 -9.33 -31.02
C MET A 1 -116.03 -10.74 -30.54
N ALA A 2 -114.85 -10.96 -29.94
CA ALA A 2 -114.43 -12.29 -29.46
C ALA A 2 -115.30 -12.89 -28.34
N THR A 3 -115.71 -12.08 -27.35
CA THR A 3 -116.57 -12.52 -26.24
C THR A 3 -117.98 -12.93 -26.68
N ALA A 4 -118.53 -12.26 -27.70
CA ALA A 4 -119.84 -12.58 -28.26
C ALA A 4 -119.81 -13.88 -29.07
N ALA A 5 -118.75 -14.11 -29.86
CA ALA A 5 -118.54 -15.36 -30.58
C ALA A 5 -118.32 -16.55 -29.61
N LEU A 6 -117.57 -16.33 -28.53
CA LEU A 6 -117.34 -17.35 -27.51
C LEU A 6 -118.63 -17.73 -26.75
N ARG A 7 -119.46 -16.73 -26.41
CA ARG A 7 -120.78 -16.95 -25.82
C ARG A 7 -121.71 -17.73 -26.76
N GLN A 8 -121.72 -17.41 -28.05
CA GLN A 8 -122.50 -18.16 -29.05
C GLN A 8 -122.09 -19.64 -29.09
N VAL A 9 -120.79 -19.94 -29.14
CA VAL A 9 -120.27 -21.31 -29.12
C VAL A 9 -120.61 -22.02 -27.79
N TRP A 10 -120.53 -21.34 -26.64
CA TRP A 10 -120.93 -21.92 -25.36
C TRP A 10 -122.43 -22.19 -25.25
N THR A 11 -123.27 -21.35 -25.86
CA THR A 11 -124.71 -21.61 -25.99
C THR A 11 -124.98 -22.84 -26.86
N GLU A 12 -124.21 -23.03 -27.94
CA GLU A 12 -124.28 -24.23 -28.79
C GLU A 12 -123.82 -25.52 -28.06
N ILE A 13 -122.87 -25.41 -27.14
CA ILE A 13 -122.37 -26.51 -26.28
C ILE A 13 -123.32 -26.82 -25.12
N GLY A 14 -124.22 -25.90 -24.78
CA GLY A 14 -125.28 -26.10 -23.77
C GLY A 14 -124.99 -25.52 -22.38
N LEU A 15 -124.04 -24.58 -22.25
CA LEU A 15 -123.80 -23.88 -20.98
C LEU A 15 -124.90 -22.84 -20.72
N ASP A 16 -125.38 -22.76 -19.47
CA ASP A 16 -126.33 -21.74 -19.06
C ASP A 16 -125.64 -20.35 -18.92
N LEU A 17 -126.45 -19.28 -18.81
CA LEU A 17 -125.92 -17.91 -18.75
C LEU A 17 -124.99 -17.69 -17.54
N ILE A 18 -125.28 -18.34 -16.40
CA ILE A 18 -124.53 -18.20 -15.16
C ILE A 18 -123.18 -18.93 -15.28
N GLU A 19 -123.15 -20.10 -15.91
CA GLU A 19 -121.96 -20.88 -16.23
C GLU A 19 -121.07 -20.16 -17.24
N GLN A 20 -121.66 -19.54 -18.26
CA GLN A 20 -120.93 -18.70 -19.22
C GLN A 20 -120.31 -17.48 -18.56
N GLU A 21 -121.03 -16.81 -17.66
CA GLU A 21 -120.51 -15.66 -16.91
C GLU A 21 -119.38 -16.08 -15.97
N ARG A 22 -119.55 -17.16 -15.20
CA ARG A 22 -118.48 -17.72 -14.34
C ARG A 22 -117.24 -18.17 -15.13
N ALA A 23 -117.43 -18.77 -16.30
CA ALA A 23 -116.33 -19.18 -17.16
C ALA A 23 -115.57 -17.96 -17.71
N LEU A 24 -116.28 -16.92 -18.12
CA LEU A 24 -115.68 -15.68 -18.59
C LEU A 24 -114.94 -14.92 -17.48
N GLU A 25 -115.53 -14.84 -16.28
CA GLU A 25 -114.89 -14.24 -15.10
C GLU A 25 -113.62 -14.99 -14.72
N ARG A 26 -113.65 -16.33 -14.72
CA ARG A 26 -112.45 -17.14 -14.46
C ARG A 26 -111.34 -16.88 -15.48
N GLN A 27 -111.67 -16.87 -16.78
CA GLN A 27 -110.69 -16.61 -17.83
C GLN A 27 -110.12 -15.19 -17.76
N LEU A 28 -110.96 -14.20 -17.42
CA LEU A 28 -110.50 -12.83 -17.20
C LEU A 28 -109.58 -12.75 -15.97
N GLN A 29 -109.92 -13.43 -14.88
CA GLN A 29 -109.11 -13.48 -13.66
C GLN A 29 -107.74 -14.14 -13.92
N GLU A 30 -107.71 -15.32 -14.54
CA GLU A 30 -106.46 -16.00 -14.91
C GLU A 30 -105.58 -15.12 -15.82
N PHE A 31 -106.18 -14.40 -16.79
CA PHE A 31 -105.45 -13.47 -17.64
C PHE A 31 -104.89 -12.27 -16.87
N LEU A 32 -105.66 -11.68 -15.96
CA LEU A 32 -105.21 -10.55 -15.14
C LEU A 32 -104.13 -10.98 -14.14
N GLU A 33 -104.24 -12.16 -13.52
CA GLU A 33 -103.21 -12.74 -12.65
C GLU A 33 -101.92 -12.99 -13.42
N TYR A 34 -102.00 -13.56 -14.63
CA TYR A 34 -100.84 -13.71 -15.52
C TYR A 34 -100.21 -12.35 -15.86
N LYS A 35 -101.01 -11.33 -16.19
CA LYS A 35 -100.49 -9.99 -16.50
C LYS A 35 -99.91 -9.27 -15.30
N LEU A 36 -100.45 -9.50 -14.11
CA LEU A 36 -99.88 -8.99 -12.86
C LEU A 36 -98.52 -9.66 -12.59
N MET A 37 -98.44 -10.99 -12.71
CA MET A 37 -97.19 -11.75 -12.54
C MET A 37 -96.12 -11.30 -13.54
N ASP A 38 -96.46 -11.10 -14.81
CA ASP A 38 -95.56 -10.60 -15.85
C ASP A 38 -95.02 -9.18 -15.53
N ALA A 39 -95.90 -8.30 -15.04
CA ALA A 39 -95.52 -6.96 -14.60
C ALA A 39 -94.65 -6.97 -13.33
N GLU A 40 -94.95 -7.84 -12.37
CA GLU A 40 -94.15 -8.04 -11.15
C GLU A 40 -92.76 -8.60 -11.46
N ASN A 41 -92.66 -9.56 -12.38
CA ASN A 41 -91.37 -10.07 -12.85
C ASN A 41 -90.54 -8.99 -13.53
N THR A 42 -91.18 -8.17 -14.38
CA THR A 42 -90.51 -7.03 -15.03
C THR A 42 -90.02 -6.01 -14.00
N LYS A 43 -90.83 -5.73 -12.98
CA LYS A 43 -90.46 -4.86 -11.85
C LYS A 43 -89.26 -5.42 -11.08
N SER A 44 -89.26 -6.71 -10.76
CA SER A 44 -88.14 -7.39 -10.07
C SER A 44 -86.86 -7.30 -10.89
N HIS A 45 -86.93 -7.52 -12.20
CA HIS A 45 -85.78 -7.37 -13.10
C HIS A 45 -85.18 -5.95 -13.05
N TYR A 46 -86.01 -4.90 -13.05
CA TYR A 46 -85.49 -3.53 -12.91
C TYR A 46 -84.81 -3.29 -11.55
N LEU A 47 -85.37 -3.82 -10.46
CA LEU A 47 -84.77 -3.68 -9.13
C LEU A 47 -83.43 -4.41 -9.02
N GLU A 48 -83.31 -5.61 -9.60
CA GLU A 48 -82.06 -6.36 -9.66
C GLU A 48 -81.00 -5.61 -10.48
N GLU A 49 -81.36 -5.08 -11.65
CA GLU A 49 -80.44 -4.32 -12.49
C GLU A 49 -79.96 -3.04 -11.80
N ILE A 50 -80.87 -2.28 -11.17
CA ILE A 50 -80.52 -1.10 -10.38
C ILE A 50 -79.57 -1.49 -9.25
N SER A 51 -79.85 -2.57 -8.52
CA SER A 51 -79.00 -3.03 -7.41
C SER A 51 -77.62 -3.46 -7.89
N ALA A 52 -77.51 -4.12 -9.04
CA ALA A 52 -76.23 -4.53 -9.61
C ALA A 52 -75.40 -3.32 -10.03
N LEU A 53 -76.00 -2.36 -10.73
CA LEU A 53 -75.30 -1.14 -11.16
C LEU A 53 -74.91 -0.24 -9.97
N ASP A 54 -75.75 -0.12 -8.93
CA ASP A 54 -75.41 0.59 -7.69
C ASP A 54 -74.20 -0.07 -6.99
N ALA A 55 -74.11 -1.41 -6.99
CA ALA A 55 -72.96 -2.12 -6.43
C ALA A 55 -71.66 -1.87 -7.20
N ASP A 56 -71.73 -1.82 -8.53
CA ASP A 56 -70.61 -1.45 -9.40
C ASP A 56 -70.18 0.01 -9.17
N VAL A 57 -71.15 0.94 -9.07
CA VAL A 57 -70.90 2.35 -8.74
C VAL A 57 -70.22 2.50 -7.38
N ALA A 58 -70.68 1.78 -6.35
CA ALA A 58 -70.03 1.78 -5.03
C ALA A 58 -68.59 1.28 -5.11
N THR A 59 -68.33 0.24 -5.92
CA THR A 59 -66.98 -0.28 -6.17
C THR A 59 -66.11 0.77 -6.87
N PHE A 60 -66.61 1.42 -7.92
CA PHE A 60 -65.88 2.47 -8.64
C PHE A 60 -65.54 3.66 -7.75
N VAL A 61 -66.48 4.12 -6.92
CA VAL A 61 -66.25 5.19 -5.95
C VAL A 61 -65.17 4.81 -4.95
N SER A 62 -65.18 3.57 -4.44
CA SER A 62 -64.14 3.06 -3.55
C SER A 62 -62.76 3.00 -4.20
N GLN A 63 -62.67 2.67 -5.50
CA GLN A 63 -61.40 2.60 -6.24
C GLN A 63 -60.87 4.00 -6.60
N LEU A 64 -61.75 4.94 -6.96
CA LEU A 64 -61.37 6.28 -7.41
C LEU A 64 -61.03 7.23 -6.26
N GLY A 65 -61.66 7.04 -5.09
CA GLY A 65 -61.54 7.90 -3.91
C GLY A 65 -61.98 9.35 -4.16
N ASP A 66 -61.54 10.29 -3.32
CA ASP A 66 -61.92 11.70 -3.44
C ASP A 66 -61.51 12.32 -4.79
N PRO A 67 -62.36 13.17 -5.41
CA PRO A 67 -63.62 13.73 -4.91
C PRO A 67 -64.88 12.91 -5.28
N PHE A 68 -64.72 11.69 -5.81
CA PHE A 68 -65.86 10.89 -6.24
C PHE A 68 -66.63 10.38 -5.01
N LYS A 69 -67.94 10.60 -5.03
CA LYS A 69 -68.86 10.15 -4.00
C LYS A 69 -69.97 9.34 -4.64
N HIS A 70 -70.58 8.44 -3.86
CA HIS A 70 -71.75 7.73 -4.33
C HIS A 70 -72.84 8.76 -4.71
N PRO A 71 -73.41 8.70 -5.92
CA PRO A 71 -74.50 9.60 -6.31
C PRO A 71 -75.66 9.54 -5.31
N GLU A 72 -76.29 10.68 -5.05
CA GLU A 72 -77.46 10.75 -4.17
C GLU A 72 -78.63 9.98 -4.80
N ARG A 73 -79.37 9.20 -4.00
CA ARG A 73 -80.62 8.59 -4.46
C ARG A 73 -81.68 9.68 -4.58
N GLY A 74 -82.38 9.69 -5.73
CA GLY A 74 -83.53 10.57 -5.94
C GLY A 74 -84.69 10.23 -4.99
N ASP A 75 -85.66 11.13 -4.90
CA ASP A 75 -86.83 10.95 -4.06
C ASP A 75 -87.68 9.78 -4.58
N ALA A 76 -87.72 8.68 -3.81
CA ALA A 76 -88.48 7.48 -4.13
C ALA A 76 -90.00 7.72 -4.19
N ALA A 77 -90.49 8.85 -3.67
CA ALA A 77 -91.89 9.24 -3.78
C ALA A 77 -92.23 9.88 -5.16
N VAL A 78 -91.22 10.28 -5.94
CA VAL A 78 -91.39 11.04 -7.19
C VAL A 78 -90.81 10.31 -8.41
N GLU A 79 -89.71 9.56 -8.28
CA GLU A 79 -89.07 8.87 -9.41
C GLU A 79 -89.69 7.50 -9.72
N THR A 80 -89.98 7.22 -11.00
CA THR A 80 -90.34 5.87 -11.46
C THR A 80 -89.11 4.95 -11.49
N LEU A 81 -89.30 3.63 -11.50
CA LEU A 81 -88.18 2.68 -11.65
C LEU A 81 -87.40 2.87 -12.96
N MET A 82 -88.08 3.30 -14.02
CA MET A 82 -87.44 3.61 -15.30
C MET A 82 -86.53 4.84 -15.19
N ASP A 83 -86.96 5.87 -14.46
CA ASP A 83 -86.16 7.07 -14.21
C ASP A 83 -84.95 6.75 -13.32
N GLN A 84 -85.16 5.96 -12.26
CA GLN A 84 -84.08 5.49 -11.38
C GLN A 84 -83.04 4.68 -12.16
N LEU A 85 -83.48 3.74 -13.00
CA LEU A 85 -82.59 2.95 -13.84
C LEU A 85 -81.82 3.81 -14.85
N ALA A 86 -82.48 4.79 -15.49
CA ALA A 86 -81.83 5.71 -16.41
C ALA A 86 -80.74 6.55 -15.71
N ARG A 87 -81.01 7.03 -14.50
CA ARG A 87 -80.05 7.79 -13.68
C ARG A 87 -78.85 6.92 -13.28
N VAL A 88 -79.09 5.75 -12.68
CA VAL A 88 -78.01 4.85 -12.24
C VAL A 88 -77.18 4.36 -13.43
N ARG A 89 -77.78 4.09 -14.60
CA ARG A 89 -77.04 3.76 -15.83
C ARG A 89 -76.15 4.92 -16.30
N ALA A 90 -76.62 6.16 -16.21
CA ALA A 90 -75.83 7.33 -16.57
C ALA A 90 -74.63 7.52 -15.62
N ASP A 91 -74.86 7.42 -14.31
CA ASP A 91 -73.81 7.51 -13.29
C ASP A 91 -72.77 6.38 -13.44
N HIS A 92 -73.25 5.14 -13.62
CA HIS A 92 -72.41 3.99 -13.90
C HIS A 92 -71.56 4.22 -15.17
N ALA A 93 -72.15 4.67 -16.28
CA ALA A 93 -71.41 4.92 -17.51
C ALA A 93 -70.34 6.00 -17.36
N ALA A 94 -70.64 7.08 -16.63
CA ALA A 94 -69.69 8.17 -16.36
C ALA A 94 -68.51 7.70 -15.50
N LEU A 95 -68.77 6.99 -14.40
CA LEU A 95 -67.74 6.47 -13.51
C LEU A 95 -66.92 5.35 -14.17
N LYS A 96 -67.58 4.44 -14.91
CA LYS A 96 -66.92 3.37 -15.66
C LYS A 96 -65.90 3.91 -16.64
N LYS A 97 -66.24 4.99 -17.35
CA LYS A 97 -65.30 5.66 -18.26
C LYS A 97 -64.05 6.17 -17.51
N VAL A 98 -64.23 6.83 -16.36
CA VAL A 98 -63.10 7.33 -15.55
C VAL A 98 -62.25 6.17 -14.99
N VAL A 99 -62.89 5.10 -14.53
CA VAL A 99 -62.21 3.89 -14.08
C VAL A 99 -61.39 3.28 -15.21
N ASP A 100 -61.98 3.11 -16.40
CA ASP A 100 -61.28 2.56 -17.56
C ASP A 100 -60.07 3.41 -17.97
N ASP A 101 -60.24 4.74 -18.04
CA ASP A 101 -59.16 5.67 -18.38
C ASP A 101 -58.01 5.60 -17.35
N ARG A 102 -58.34 5.58 -16.05
CA ARG A 102 -57.33 5.48 -14.98
C ARG A 102 -56.69 4.11 -14.94
N THR A 103 -57.43 3.02 -15.09
CA THR A 103 -56.88 1.66 -15.15
C THR A 103 -55.91 1.51 -16.33
N ALA A 104 -56.24 2.10 -17.49
CA ALA A 104 -55.33 2.15 -18.63
C ALA A 104 -54.05 2.94 -18.30
N ALA A 105 -54.17 4.12 -17.70
CA ALA A 105 -53.02 4.92 -17.28
C ALA A 105 -52.15 4.21 -16.22
N LEU A 106 -52.76 3.55 -15.23
CA LEU A 106 -52.06 2.78 -14.21
C LEU A 106 -51.33 1.60 -14.82
N SER A 107 -51.95 0.92 -15.79
CA SER A 107 -51.33 -0.19 -16.52
C SER A 107 -50.02 0.22 -17.19
N VAL A 108 -49.93 1.44 -17.74
CA VAL A 108 -48.70 1.97 -18.33
C VAL A 108 -47.60 2.11 -17.27
N VAL A 109 -47.89 2.75 -16.14
CA VAL A 109 -46.92 2.97 -15.05
C VAL A 109 -46.45 1.64 -14.44
N VAL A 110 -47.37 0.71 -14.22
CA VAL A 110 -47.06 -0.63 -13.66
C VAL A 110 -46.22 -1.45 -14.64
N LYS A 111 -46.52 -1.40 -15.94
CA LYS A 111 -45.71 -2.08 -16.98
C LYS A 111 -44.30 -1.51 -17.05
N GLU A 112 -44.16 -0.19 -16.97
CA GLU A 112 -42.86 0.47 -16.94
C GLU A 112 -42.05 0.05 -15.70
N LEU A 113 -42.68 0.08 -14.52
CA LEU A 113 -42.05 -0.38 -13.27
C LEU A 113 -41.61 -1.84 -13.37
N ALA A 114 -42.48 -2.73 -13.86
CA ALA A 114 -42.19 -4.15 -14.01
C ALA A 114 -41.03 -4.40 -15.00
N SER A 115 -40.94 -3.62 -16.08
CA SER A 115 -39.82 -3.68 -17.03
C SER A 115 -38.49 -3.33 -16.36
N ILE A 116 -38.45 -2.26 -15.57
CA ILE A 116 -37.23 -1.84 -14.86
C ILE A 116 -36.85 -2.89 -13.80
N GLN A 117 -37.82 -3.39 -13.03
CA GLN A 117 -37.59 -4.42 -12.02
C GLN A 117 -37.06 -5.72 -12.65
N SER A 118 -37.59 -6.13 -13.80
CA SER A 118 -37.11 -7.31 -14.53
C SER A 118 -35.64 -7.16 -14.96
N LEU A 119 -35.24 -5.99 -15.47
CA LEU A 119 -33.84 -5.72 -15.85
C LEU A 119 -32.89 -5.77 -14.66
N MET A 120 -33.38 -5.34 -13.49
CA MET A 120 -32.62 -5.36 -12.23
C MET A 120 -32.66 -6.71 -11.51
N GLY A 121 -33.38 -7.72 -12.03
CA GLY A 121 -33.56 -9.02 -11.39
C GLY A 121 -34.40 -8.97 -10.11
N GLU A 122 -35.29 -7.98 -9.98
CA GLU A 122 -36.20 -7.82 -8.86
C GLU A 122 -37.57 -8.44 -9.15
N THR A 123 -38.32 -8.79 -8.10
CA THR A 123 -39.70 -9.26 -8.23
C THR A 123 -40.61 -8.15 -8.76
N PRO A 124 -41.41 -8.39 -9.81
CA PRO A 124 -42.33 -7.39 -10.35
C PRO A 124 -43.34 -6.92 -9.30
N TYR A 125 -43.71 -5.64 -9.37
CA TYR A 125 -44.76 -5.06 -8.54
C TYR A 125 -46.11 -5.77 -8.80
N ALA A 126 -46.70 -6.29 -7.73
CA ALA A 126 -48.05 -6.86 -7.75
C ALA A 126 -49.06 -5.80 -7.31
N ALA A 127 -49.96 -5.41 -8.21
CA ALA A 127 -51.01 -4.46 -7.88
C ALA A 127 -52.03 -5.07 -6.91
N PRO A 128 -52.51 -4.32 -5.90
CA PRO A 128 -53.52 -4.79 -4.97
C PRO A 128 -54.88 -4.99 -5.67
N VAL A 129 -55.67 -5.92 -5.15
CA VAL A 129 -57.06 -6.17 -5.57
C VAL A 129 -57.96 -5.95 -4.35
N PRO A 130 -58.92 -5.00 -4.38
CA PRO A 130 -59.29 -4.11 -5.49
C PRO A 130 -58.22 -3.05 -5.81
N LEU A 131 -58.22 -2.56 -7.06
CA LEU A 131 -57.25 -1.57 -7.54
C LEU A 131 -57.45 -0.20 -6.89
N ASP A 132 -56.36 0.40 -6.43
CA ASP A 132 -56.34 1.78 -5.96
C ASP A 132 -56.07 2.73 -7.15
N LEU A 133 -57.11 3.44 -7.60
CA LEU A 133 -57.08 4.41 -8.70
C LEU A 133 -57.04 5.86 -8.18
N THR A 134 -56.69 6.07 -6.91
CA THR A 134 -56.58 7.41 -6.32
C THR A 134 -55.38 8.17 -6.88
N PRO A 135 -55.45 9.50 -7.03
CA PRO A 135 -54.32 10.31 -7.50
C PRO A 135 -53.08 10.16 -6.63
N VAL A 136 -53.26 9.95 -5.32
CA VAL A 136 -52.18 9.71 -4.36
C VAL A 136 -51.40 8.44 -4.71
N ASN A 137 -52.08 7.34 -5.09
CA ASN A 137 -51.41 6.11 -5.51
C ASN A 137 -50.64 6.30 -6.82
N PHE A 138 -51.22 7.03 -7.79
CA PHE A 138 -50.52 7.37 -9.03
C PHE A 138 -49.23 8.14 -8.78
N ASP A 139 -49.27 9.16 -7.93
CA ASP A 139 -48.09 9.99 -7.63
C ASP A 139 -47.03 9.17 -6.89
N LYS A 140 -47.43 8.31 -5.96
CA LYS A 140 -46.53 7.35 -5.29
C LYS A 140 -45.86 6.41 -6.29
N LEU A 141 -46.62 5.80 -7.21
CA LEU A 141 -46.07 4.86 -8.19
C LEU A 141 -45.16 5.54 -9.22
N LYS A 142 -45.52 6.76 -9.66
CA LYS A 142 -44.65 7.57 -10.52
C LYS A 142 -43.33 7.92 -9.83
N GLU A 143 -43.38 8.25 -8.54
CA GLU A 143 -42.18 8.52 -7.76
C GLU A 143 -41.31 7.25 -7.60
N VAL A 144 -41.93 6.08 -7.36
CA VAL A 144 -41.21 4.80 -7.34
C VAL A 144 -40.54 4.53 -8.69
N VAL A 145 -41.23 4.75 -9.81
CA VAL A 145 -40.63 4.62 -11.16
C VAL A 145 -39.46 5.60 -11.33
N ARG A 146 -39.60 6.86 -10.90
CA ARG A 146 -38.53 7.86 -10.98
C ARG A 146 -37.30 7.42 -10.21
N VAL A 147 -37.46 6.97 -8.97
CA VAL A 147 -36.37 6.45 -8.12
C VAL A 147 -35.73 5.22 -8.78
N LYS A 148 -36.54 4.29 -9.30
CA LYS A 148 -36.05 3.07 -9.96
C LYS A 148 -35.27 3.36 -11.23
N LYS A 149 -35.64 4.37 -12.03
CA LYS A 149 -34.85 4.81 -13.19
C LYS A 149 -33.48 5.37 -12.80
N ILE A 150 -33.42 6.13 -11.71
CA ILE A 150 -32.14 6.65 -11.20
C ILE A 150 -31.26 5.49 -10.74
N GLU A 151 -31.83 4.55 -9.99
CA GLU A 151 -31.14 3.34 -9.54
C GLU A 151 -30.64 2.49 -10.71
N GLU A 152 -31.47 2.28 -11.74
CA GLU A 152 -31.09 1.58 -12.97
C GLU A 152 -29.86 2.22 -13.62
N SER A 153 -29.88 3.55 -13.78
CA SER A 153 -28.75 4.30 -14.35
C SER A 153 -27.48 4.17 -13.51
N ASN A 154 -27.60 4.34 -12.18
CA ASN A 154 -26.47 4.24 -11.26
C ASN A 154 -25.86 2.83 -11.28
N ARG A 155 -26.70 1.79 -11.25
CA ARG A 155 -26.24 0.40 -11.25
C ARG A 155 -25.60 0.01 -12.57
N ARG A 156 -26.16 0.45 -13.70
CA ARG A 156 -25.55 0.26 -15.03
C ARG A 156 -24.16 0.89 -15.08
N GLN A 157 -23.99 2.10 -14.54
CA GLN A 157 -22.69 2.74 -14.47
C GLN A 157 -21.72 1.97 -13.58
N ALA A 158 -22.16 1.52 -12.39
CA ALA A 158 -21.34 0.71 -11.49
C ALA A 158 -20.85 -0.58 -12.15
N ILE A 159 -21.75 -1.32 -12.82
CA ILE A 159 -21.42 -2.55 -13.58
C ILE A 159 -20.39 -2.28 -14.66
N ARG A 160 -20.54 -1.19 -15.44
CA ARG A 160 -19.57 -0.82 -16.48
C ARG A 160 -18.20 -0.45 -15.90
N ILE A 161 -18.15 0.16 -14.73
CA ILE A 161 -16.88 0.49 -14.06
C ILE A 161 -16.15 -0.80 -13.67
N VAL A 162 -16.80 -1.72 -12.96
CA VAL A 162 -16.16 -2.98 -12.56
C VAL A 162 -15.80 -3.86 -13.76
N ALA A 163 -16.65 -3.90 -14.79
CA ALA A 163 -16.34 -4.64 -16.02
C ALA A 163 -15.13 -4.07 -16.76
N LYS A 164 -14.98 -2.74 -16.78
CA LYS A 164 -13.81 -2.08 -17.36
C LYS A 164 -12.54 -2.42 -16.58
N GLU A 165 -12.60 -2.40 -15.26
CA GLU A 165 -11.48 -2.80 -14.40
C GLU A 165 -11.06 -4.24 -14.68
N TYR A 166 -12.02 -5.16 -14.71
CA TYR A 166 -11.76 -6.56 -15.06
C TYR A 166 -11.13 -6.71 -16.45
N ARG A 167 -11.66 -6.01 -17.46
CA ARG A 167 -11.12 -6.04 -18.83
C ARG A 167 -9.65 -5.61 -18.87
N VAL A 168 -9.30 -4.52 -18.18
CA VAL A 168 -7.92 -4.02 -18.10
C VAL A 168 -7.00 -5.06 -17.45
N LEU A 169 -7.44 -5.72 -16.37
CA LEU A 169 -6.65 -6.76 -15.70
C LEU A 169 -6.39 -7.96 -16.61
N ILE A 170 -7.42 -8.45 -17.30
CA ILE A 170 -7.31 -9.59 -18.22
C ILE A 170 -6.39 -9.28 -19.41
N GLU A 171 -6.47 -8.05 -19.94
CA GLU A 171 -5.58 -7.59 -21.01
C GLU A 171 -4.11 -7.51 -20.54
N GLN A 172 -3.86 -6.94 -19.36
CA GLN A 172 -2.51 -6.89 -18.77
C GLN A 172 -1.93 -8.28 -18.52
N LEU A 173 -2.77 -9.22 -18.06
CA LEU A 173 -2.39 -10.62 -17.84
C LEU A 173 -2.29 -11.44 -19.13
N LYS A 174 -2.71 -10.88 -20.28
CA LYS A 174 -2.79 -11.58 -21.57
C LYS A 174 -3.51 -12.93 -21.46
N VAL A 175 -4.64 -12.99 -20.75
CA VAL A 175 -5.45 -14.21 -20.63
C VAL A 175 -6.40 -14.28 -21.83
N PHE A 176 -6.16 -15.22 -22.74
CA PHE A 176 -6.97 -15.37 -23.96
C PHE A 176 -8.06 -16.44 -23.84
N GLU A 177 -7.87 -17.40 -22.95
CA GLU A 177 -8.84 -18.47 -22.68
C GLU A 177 -9.86 -18.01 -21.64
N LEU A 178 -10.87 -17.28 -22.11
CA LEU A 178 -11.98 -16.82 -21.30
C LEU A 178 -13.17 -17.77 -21.43
N ASN A 179 -13.80 -18.08 -20.30
CA ASN A 179 -15.11 -18.73 -20.29
C ASN A 179 -16.18 -17.79 -20.85
N ASP A 180 -17.36 -18.32 -21.16
CA ASP A 180 -18.44 -17.54 -21.80
C ASP A 180 -18.88 -16.34 -20.97
N PHE A 181 -18.85 -16.45 -19.64
CA PHE A 181 -19.20 -15.37 -18.72
C PHE A 181 -18.16 -14.24 -18.76
N ASP A 182 -16.88 -14.57 -18.65
CA ASP A 182 -15.77 -13.60 -18.70
C ASP A 182 -15.69 -12.94 -20.09
N ARG A 183 -16.00 -13.68 -21.15
CA ARG A 183 -16.16 -13.14 -22.50
C ARG A 183 -17.28 -12.12 -22.55
N ALA A 184 -18.45 -12.43 -21.99
CA ALA A 184 -19.57 -11.48 -21.95
C ALA A 184 -19.22 -10.21 -21.17
N ILE A 185 -18.52 -10.30 -20.03
CA ILE A 185 -18.05 -9.11 -19.28
C ILE A 185 -17.14 -8.24 -20.17
N THR A 186 -16.22 -8.85 -20.91
CA THR A 186 -15.26 -8.12 -21.74
C THR A 186 -15.86 -7.54 -23.01
N THR A 187 -16.85 -8.18 -23.63
CA THR A 187 -17.45 -7.72 -24.90
C THR A 187 -18.68 -6.85 -24.73
N ASP A 188 -19.68 -7.31 -23.96
CA ASP A 188 -20.96 -6.63 -23.78
C ASP A 188 -21.56 -6.99 -22.42
N VAL A 189 -21.14 -6.25 -21.39
CA VAL A 189 -21.63 -6.45 -20.02
C VAL A 189 -23.11 -6.06 -19.85
N ASP A 190 -23.63 -5.17 -20.71
CA ASP A 190 -25.02 -4.73 -20.61
C ASP A 190 -26.00 -5.87 -20.93
N ALA A 191 -25.58 -6.87 -21.71
CA ALA A 191 -26.36 -8.07 -22.01
C ALA A 191 -26.55 -9.01 -20.79
N LEU A 192 -25.72 -8.87 -19.75
CA LEU A 192 -25.80 -9.69 -18.53
C LEU A 192 -26.86 -9.17 -17.52
N GLY A 193 -27.50 -8.04 -17.82
CA GLY A 193 -28.53 -7.42 -16.98
C GLY A 193 -27.96 -6.54 -15.86
N LEU A 194 -28.84 -6.10 -14.96
CA LEU A 194 -28.53 -5.11 -13.90
C LEU A 194 -28.80 -5.67 -12.49
N SER A 195 -28.61 -6.97 -12.30
CA SER A 195 -28.71 -7.56 -10.96
C SER A 195 -27.54 -7.13 -10.07
N MET A 196 -27.78 -6.92 -8.78
CA MET A 196 -26.71 -6.61 -7.82
C MET A 196 -25.70 -7.76 -7.72
N ASN A 197 -26.16 -9.00 -7.89
CA ASN A 197 -25.32 -10.20 -7.87
C ASN A 197 -24.26 -10.18 -9.00
N LEU A 198 -24.52 -9.47 -10.11
CA LEU A 198 -23.55 -9.34 -11.20
C LEU A 198 -22.32 -8.53 -10.76
N ILE A 199 -22.51 -7.45 -9.99
CA ILE A 199 -21.40 -6.65 -9.46
C ILE A 199 -20.54 -7.51 -8.54
N GLU A 200 -21.16 -8.29 -7.65
CA GLU A 200 -20.45 -9.20 -6.75
C GLU A 200 -19.65 -10.24 -7.54
N LEU A 201 -20.26 -10.87 -8.55
CA LEU A 201 -19.61 -11.87 -9.38
C LEU A 201 -18.42 -11.30 -10.19
N ILE A 202 -18.57 -10.11 -10.78
CA ILE A 202 -17.45 -9.43 -11.47
C ILE A 202 -16.36 -9.07 -10.45
N SER A 203 -16.73 -8.62 -9.24
CA SER A 203 -15.77 -8.29 -8.18
C SER A 203 -14.97 -9.51 -7.72
N THR A 204 -15.61 -10.69 -7.63
CA THR A 204 -14.91 -11.96 -7.39
C THR A 204 -13.92 -12.27 -8.50
N ARG A 205 -14.31 -12.10 -9.77
CA ARG A 205 -13.40 -12.27 -10.92
C ARG A 205 -12.22 -11.30 -10.91
N ILE A 206 -12.45 -10.04 -10.51
CA ILE A 206 -11.37 -9.05 -10.31
C ILE A 206 -10.40 -9.52 -9.22
N ALA A 207 -10.91 -10.05 -8.10
CA ALA A 207 -10.07 -10.56 -7.02
C ALA A 207 -9.21 -11.75 -7.48
N GLU A 208 -9.78 -12.68 -8.24
CA GLU A 208 -9.06 -13.80 -8.85
C GLU A 208 -7.97 -13.33 -9.81
N ALA A 209 -8.29 -12.40 -10.72
CA ALA A 209 -7.32 -11.84 -11.66
C ALA A 209 -6.20 -11.05 -10.94
N THR A 210 -6.55 -10.30 -9.89
CA THR A 210 -5.58 -9.56 -9.08
C THR A 210 -4.63 -10.50 -8.35
N LYS A 211 -5.15 -11.61 -7.80
CA LYS A 211 -4.32 -12.64 -7.17
C LYS A 211 -3.35 -13.27 -8.18
N LEU A 212 -3.81 -13.60 -9.38
CA LEU A 212 -2.95 -14.13 -10.44
C LEU A 212 -1.86 -13.12 -10.84
N LYS A 213 -2.21 -11.83 -10.91
CA LYS A 213 -1.25 -10.75 -11.16
C LYS A 213 -0.16 -10.70 -10.10
N THR A 214 -0.51 -10.73 -8.82
CA THR A 214 0.46 -10.73 -7.73
C THR A 214 1.37 -11.96 -7.76
N GLU A 215 0.80 -13.15 -7.99
CA GLU A 215 1.56 -14.41 -8.07
C GLU A 215 2.59 -14.38 -9.22
N ARG A 216 2.20 -13.85 -10.40
CA ARG A 216 3.11 -13.70 -11.54
C ARG A 216 4.20 -12.66 -11.29
N GLU A 217 3.85 -11.53 -10.67
CA GLU A 217 4.82 -10.48 -10.30
C GLU A 217 5.86 -10.99 -9.30
N GLU A 218 5.42 -11.72 -8.27
CA GLU A 218 6.31 -12.33 -7.28
C GLU A 218 7.22 -13.39 -7.92
N THR A 219 6.64 -14.28 -8.74
CA THR A 219 7.40 -15.31 -9.47
C THR A 219 8.46 -14.67 -10.36
N LYS A 220 8.06 -13.69 -11.18
CA LYS A 220 8.96 -12.98 -12.08
C LYS A 220 10.05 -12.23 -11.32
N SER A 221 9.71 -11.57 -10.21
CA SER A 221 10.70 -10.90 -9.35
C SER A 221 11.72 -11.89 -8.78
N ALA A 222 11.27 -13.05 -8.31
CA ALA A 222 12.14 -14.10 -7.79
C ALA A 222 13.07 -14.68 -8.87
N LEU A 223 12.58 -14.88 -10.09
CA LEU A 223 13.37 -15.33 -11.22
C LEU A 223 14.39 -14.26 -11.65
N LEU A 224 13.97 -13.00 -11.75
CA LEU A 224 14.86 -11.89 -12.11
C LEU A 224 16.00 -11.72 -11.11
N LYS A 225 15.76 -11.89 -9.79
CA LYS A 225 16.84 -11.90 -8.80
C LYS A 225 17.90 -12.98 -9.08
N GLN A 226 17.46 -14.18 -9.48
CA GLN A 226 18.38 -15.26 -9.85
C GLN A 226 19.11 -14.96 -11.16
N ILE A 227 18.41 -14.41 -12.15
CA ILE A 227 18.97 -14.00 -13.44
C ILE A 227 20.04 -12.93 -13.25
N HIS A 228 19.77 -11.87 -12.48
CA HIS A 228 20.75 -10.82 -12.19
C HIS A 228 22.02 -11.38 -11.54
N ALA A 229 21.88 -12.27 -10.56
CA ALA A 229 23.04 -12.92 -9.93
C ALA A 229 23.86 -13.74 -10.94
N LEU A 230 23.21 -14.38 -11.91
CA LEU A 230 23.89 -15.10 -12.99
C LEU A 230 24.51 -14.15 -14.02
N TRP A 231 23.87 -13.02 -14.35
CA TRP A 231 24.43 -12.02 -15.24
C TRP A 231 25.72 -11.41 -14.69
N ASP A 232 25.75 -11.10 -13.39
CA ASP A 232 26.95 -10.60 -12.71
C ASP A 232 28.08 -11.64 -12.75
N ARG A 233 27.76 -12.90 -12.43
CA ARG A 233 28.73 -14.01 -12.40
C ARG A 233 29.28 -14.36 -13.77
N LEU A 234 28.43 -14.34 -14.80
CA LEU A 234 28.79 -14.64 -16.19
C LEU A 234 29.31 -13.40 -16.95
N LYS A 235 29.35 -12.23 -16.29
CA LYS A 235 29.77 -10.95 -16.86
C LYS A 235 29.04 -10.61 -18.16
N ILE A 236 27.72 -10.82 -18.18
CA ILE A 236 26.87 -10.49 -19.34
C ILE A 236 26.83 -8.96 -19.53
N SER A 237 26.99 -8.48 -20.77
CA SER A 237 27.03 -7.05 -21.08
C SER A 237 25.73 -6.33 -20.74
N SER A 238 25.81 -5.08 -20.27
CA SER A 238 24.63 -4.26 -19.93
C SER A 238 23.61 -4.22 -21.07
N ASN A 239 24.07 -4.02 -22.31
CA ASN A 239 23.18 -3.98 -23.48
C ASN A 239 22.33 -5.26 -23.62
N ALA A 240 22.92 -6.44 -23.42
CA ALA A 240 22.18 -7.69 -23.52
C ALA A 240 21.19 -7.88 -22.34
N GLN A 241 21.54 -7.36 -21.16
CA GLN A 241 20.62 -7.33 -20.02
C GLN A 241 19.43 -6.42 -20.31
N ASP A 242 19.70 -5.22 -20.82
CA ASP A 242 18.68 -4.21 -21.16
C ASP A 242 17.75 -4.71 -22.28
N ASP A 243 18.31 -5.30 -23.35
CA ASP A 243 17.55 -5.90 -24.45
C ASP A 243 16.59 -6.99 -23.94
N PHE A 244 17.05 -7.84 -23.01
CA PHE A 244 16.20 -8.86 -22.41
C PHE A 244 15.10 -8.24 -21.55
N LEU A 245 15.42 -7.32 -20.63
CA LEU A 245 14.44 -6.65 -19.79
C LEU A 245 13.39 -5.90 -20.62
N ASP A 246 13.81 -5.33 -21.74
CA ASP A 246 12.92 -4.65 -22.67
C ASP A 246 11.94 -5.61 -23.37
N SER A 247 12.35 -6.86 -23.60
CA SER A 247 11.50 -7.89 -24.18
C SER A 247 10.41 -8.39 -23.21
N ILE A 248 10.65 -8.33 -21.90
CA ILE A 248 9.75 -8.83 -20.85
C ILE A 248 9.12 -7.70 -20.03
N LYS A 249 8.65 -6.60 -20.63
CA LYS A 249 8.04 -5.48 -19.85
C LYS A 249 6.72 -5.85 -19.17
N GLY A 250 6.01 -6.86 -19.67
CA GLY A 250 4.67 -7.24 -19.19
C GLY A 250 4.66 -8.24 -18.02
N ILE A 251 3.44 -8.65 -17.64
CA ILE A 251 3.16 -9.71 -16.65
C ILE A 251 2.33 -10.85 -17.27
N GLY A 252 2.35 -10.95 -18.61
CA GLY A 252 1.67 -12.02 -19.33
C GLY A 252 2.29 -13.37 -19.01
N ALA A 253 1.57 -14.45 -19.33
CA ALA A 253 2.10 -15.80 -19.20
C ALA A 253 3.41 -15.96 -20.02
N ASP A 254 3.43 -15.41 -21.23
CA ASP A 254 4.60 -15.43 -22.11
C ASP A 254 5.80 -14.70 -21.52
N ASP A 255 5.59 -13.56 -20.84
CA ASP A 255 6.66 -12.78 -20.21
C ASP A 255 7.29 -13.55 -19.04
N VAL A 256 6.46 -14.24 -18.24
CA VAL A 256 6.92 -15.11 -17.14
C VAL A 256 7.65 -16.33 -17.70
N GLN A 257 7.14 -16.94 -18.77
CA GLN A 257 7.77 -18.08 -19.42
C GLN A 257 9.13 -17.71 -20.02
N ALA A 258 9.22 -16.58 -20.73
CA ALA A 258 10.49 -16.06 -21.26
C ALA A 258 11.52 -15.82 -20.13
N THR A 259 11.05 -15.39 -18.95
CA THR A 259 11.91 -15.25 -17.75
C THR A 259 12.41 -16.61 -17.25
N HIS A 260 11.56 -17.64 -17.24
CA HIS A 260 12.00 -19.01 -16.93
C HIS A 260 13.02 -19.55 -17.95
N ASP A 261 12.77 -19.34 -19.23
CA ASP A 261 13.61 -19.82 -20.31
C ASP A 261 14.99 -19.16 -20.28
N GLU A 262 15.06 -17.85 -19.99
CA GLU A 262 16.33 -17.15 -19.80
C GLU A 262 17.10 -17.65 -18.59
N LEU A 263 16.43 -17.91 -17.47
CA LEU A 263 17.09 -18.51 -16.30
C LEU A 263 17.68 -19.88 -16.66
N ALA A 264 16.93 -20.73 -17.37
CA ALA A 264 17.42 -22.04 -17.82
C ALA A 264 18.61 -21.91 -18.78
N ARG A 265 18.55 -20.96 -19.71
CA ARG A 265 19.64 -20.66 -20.65
C ARG A 265 20.91 -20.21 -19.92
N LEU A 266 20.80 -19.31 -18.94
CA LEU A 266 21.93 -18.84 -18.14
C LEU A 266 22.52 -19.94 -17.25
N GLN A 267 21.66 -20.80 -16.66
CA GLN A 267 22.13 -21.96 -15.91
C GLN A 267 22.89 -22.96 -16.79
N HIS A 268 22.45 -23.16 -18.04
CA HIS A 268 23.18 -23.97 -19.01
C HIS A 268 24.53 -23.35 -19.35
N LEU A 269 24.54 -22.05 -19.70
CA LEU A 269 25.77 -21.32 -20.02
C LEU A 269 26.77 -21.35 -18.85
N LYS A 270 26.29 -21.24 -17.61
CA LYS A 270 27.11 -21.39 -16.41
C LYS A 270 27.76 -22.77 -16.32
N ARG A 271 27.02 -23.86 -16.61
CA ARG A 271 27.59 -25.21 -16.59
C ARG A 271 28.65 -25.39 -17.67
N GLU A 272 28.44 -24.84 -18.86
CA GLU A 272 29.44 -24.90 -19.94
C GLU A 272 30.72 -24.13 -19.59
N ARG A 273 30.57 -22.98 -18.92
CA ARG A 273 31.69 -22.08 -18.59
C ARG A 273 32.24 -22.26 -17.18
N ILE A 274 31.82 -23.30 -16.45
CA ILE A 274 32.16 -23.45 -15.03
C ILE A 274 33.67 -23.55 -14.80
N GLY A 275 34.40 -24.22 -15.70
CA GLY A 275 35.85 -24.32 -15.62
C GLY A 275 36.56 -22.97 -15.80
N GLU A 276 36.06 -22.12 -16.71
CA GLU A 276 36.57 -20.76 -16.90
C GLU A 276 36.34 -19.92 -15.64
N LEU A 277 35.13 -19.99 -15.07
CA LEU A 277 34.78 -19.27 -13.84
C LEU A 277 35.65 -19.69 -12.65
N ILE A 278 35.90 -20.99 -12.46
CA ILE A 278 36.78 -21.47 -11.40
C ILE A 278 38.20 -20.95 -11.61
N THR A 279 38.69 -20.95 -12.86
CA THR A 279 40.03 -20.44 -13.18
C THR A 279 40.16 -18.95 -12.87
N ASP A 280 39.16 -18.14 -13.24
CA ASP A 280 39.10 -16.71 -12.93
C ASP A 280 39.12 -16.44 -11.41
N VAL A 281 38.32 -17.20 -10.64
CA VAL A 281 38.27 -17.05 -9.17
C VAL A 281 39.58 -17.50 -8.53
N ARG A 282 40.16 -18.62 -8.98
CA ARG A 282 41.48 -19.09 -8.50
C ARG A 282 42.58 -18.04 -8.73
N GLY A 283 42.60 -17.39 -9.89
CA GLY A 283 43.56 -16.31 -10.17
C GLY A 283 43.41 -15.12 -9.23
N GLN A 284 42.17 -14.74 -8.90
CA GLN A 284 41.89 -13.67 -7.92
C GLN A 284 42.31 -14.07 -6.50
N ILE A 285 42.05 -15.31 -6.09
CA ILE A 285 42.51 -15.86 -4.79
C ILE A 285 44.03 -15.78 -4.69
N VAL A 286 44.77 -16.22 -5.72
CA VAL A 286 46.24 -16.14 -5.76
C VAL A 286 46.73 -14.69 -5.62
N THR A 287 46.06 -13.74 -6.28
CA THR A 287 46.39 -12.32 -6.19
C THR A 287 46.18 -11.78 -4.77
N LEU A 288 45.08 -12.17 -4.09
CA LEU A 288 44.83 -11.79 -2.70
C LEU A 288 45.82 -12.43 -1.73
N TRP A 289 46.20 -13.69 -1.95
CA TRP A 289 47.23 -14.38 -1.17
C TRP A 289 48.59 -13.68 -1.25
N GLN A 290 49.00 -13.26 -2.44
CA GLN A 290 50.21 -12.44 -2.61
C GLN A 290 50.12 -11.13 -1.83
N GLY A 291 48.96 -10.45 -1.84
CA GLY A 291 48.74 -9.23 -1.07
C GLY A 291 48.67 -9.44 0.46
N LEU A 292 48.30 -10.65 0.90
CA LEU A 292 48.29 -11.05 2.31
C LEU A 292 49.63 -11.67 2.77
N GLU A 293 50.58 -11.86 1.86
CA GLU A 293 51.88 -12.52 2.12
C GLU A 293 51.71 -13.95 2.70
N ILE A 294 50.66 -14.66 2.29
CA ILE A 294 50.39 -16.05 2.69
C ILE A 294 51.31 -16.98 1.88
N PRO A 295 52.02 -17.93 2.54
CA PRO A 295 52.88 -18.88 1.83
C PRO A 295 52.07 -19.88 1.01
N GLU A 296 52.63 -20.32 -0.12
CA GLU A 296 51.96 -21.25 -1.04
C GLU A 296 51.67 -22.64 -0.43
N SER A 297 52.35 -23.00 0.66
CA SER A 297 52.13 -24.24 1.41
C SER A 297 50.75 -24.32 2.06
N ASP A 298 50.10 -23.19 2.31
CA ASP A 298 48.83 -23.10 3.03
C ASP A 298 47.63 -23.04 2.07
N PHE A 299 47.86 -23.28 0.77
CA PHE A 299 46.81 -23.32 -0.23
C PHE A 299 45.79 -24.43 0.08
N LEU A 300 44.50 -24.07 0.02
CA LEU A 300 43.42 -25.01 0.28
C LEU A 300 43.49 -26.22 -0.67
N PRO A 301 43.17 -27.44 -0.19
CA PRO A 301 43.11 -28.64 -1.05
C PRO A 301 42.19 -28.47 -2.27
N THR A 302 41.16 -27.63 -2.15
CA THR A 302 40.22 -27.30 -3.24
C THR A 302 40.88 -26.59 -4.42
N MET A 303 42.02 -25.90 -4.22
CA MET A 303 42.79 -25.29 -5.30
C MET A 303 43.50 -26.34 -6.17
N LEU A 304 43.78 -27.52 -5.62
CA LEU A 304 44.45 -28.62 -6.31
C LEU A 304 43.47 -29.50 -7.11
N ALA A 305 42.17 -29.31 -6.93
CA ALA A 305 41.16 -30.06 -7.65
C ALA A 305 41.25 -29.81 -9.18
N PRO A 306 41.25 -30.85 -10.02
CA PRO A 306 41.23 -30.71 -11.48
C PRO A 306 39.99 -29.97 -11.98
N LEU A 307 40.12 -29.21 -13.08
CA LEU A 307 38.97 -28.57 -13.74
C LEU A 307 38.00 -29.59 -14.37
N ALA A 308 38.43 -30.84 -14.58
CA ALA A 308 37.55 -31.92 -15.02
C ALA A 308 36.47 -32.25 -13.98
N ASP A 309 36.75 -32.00 -12.69
CA ASP A 309 35.83 -32.18 -11.56
C ASP A 309 35.13 -30.86 -11.21
N ALA A 310 35.03 -29.91 -12.15
CA ALA A 310 34.41 -28.62 -11.93
C ALA A 310 32.90 -28.76 -11.66
N THR A 311 32.52 -28.56 -10.40
CA THR A 311 31.12 -28.55 -9.93
C THR A 311 30.73 -27.18 -9.41
N ASP A 312 29.42 -26.95 -9.29
CA ASP A 312 28.92 -25.68 -8.75
C ASP A 312 29.30 -25.48 -7.28
N ASP A 313 29.35 -26.58 -6.52
CA ASP A 313 29.82 -26.60 -5.14
C ASP A 313 31.29 -26.18 -5.05
N LEU A 314 32.13 -26.66 -5.98
CA LEU A 314 33.54 -26.29 -6.03
C LEU A 314 33.69 -24.80 -6.33
N LEU A 315 32.96 -24.27 -7.32
CA LEU A 315 33.00 -22.84 -7.64
C LEU A 315 32.51 -21.98 -6.47
N THR A 316 31.44 -22.39 -5.79
CA THR A 316 30.90 -21.69 -4.61
C THR A 316 31.91 -21.66 -3.46
N ALA A 317 32.58 -22.80 -3.19
CA ALA A 317 33.63 -22.86 -2.17
C ALA A 317 34.80 -21.90 -2.46
N HIS A 318 35.19 -21.75 -3.72
CA HIS A 318 36.23 -20.78 -4.11
C HIS A 318 35.73 -19.32 -4.00
N GLU A 319 34.48 -19.03 -4.36
CA GLU A 319 33.91 -17.69 -4.22
C GLU A 319 33.78 -17.26 -2.76
N ASP A 320 33.41 -18.18 -1.87
CA ASP A 320 33.34 -17.88 -0.43
C ASP A 320 34.73 -17.68 0.18
N GLU A 321 35.72 -18.45 -0.26
CA GLU A 321 37.12 -18.20 0.11
C GLU A 321 37.60 -16.85 -0.41
N LEU A 322 37.28 -16.49 -1.65
CA LEU A 322 37.62 -15.19 -2.22
C LEU A 322 37.05 -14.05 -1.36
N LYS A 323 35.76 -14.14 -0.95
CA LYS A 323 35.15 -13.17 -0.05
C LYS A 323 35.85 -13.10 1.31
N ARG A 324 36.21 -14.27 1.88
CA ARG A 324 36.92 -14.36 3.16
C ARG A 324 38.29 -13.66 3.08
N LEU A 325 39.05 -13.92 2.02
CA LEU A 325 40.36 -13.32 1.78
C LEU A 325 40.27 -11.83 1.48
N ASP A 326 39.26 -11.38 0.73
CA ASP A 326 39.06 -9.96 0.47
C ASP A 326 38.69 -9.18 1.75
N ALA A 327 37.83 -9.75 2.59
CA ALA A 327 37.53 -9.22 3.91
C ALA A 327 38.79 -9.17 4.80
N GLN A 328 39.61 -10.23 4.77
CA GLN A 328 40.88 -10.29 5.50
C GLN A 328 41.86 -9.21 5.03
N LEU A 329 42.04 -9.05 3.71
CA LEU A 329 42.92 -8.03 3.13
C LEU A 329 42.42 -6.62 3.42
N THR A 330 41.11 -6.40 3.36
CA THR A 330 40.50 -5.11 3.70
C THR A 330 40.71 -4.76 5.17
N ALA A 331 40.50 -5.72 6.09
CA ALA A 331 40.79 -5.56 7.50
C ALA A 331 42.29 -5.29 7.76
N ARG A 332 43.19 -6.03 7.09
CA ARG A 332 44.65 -5.81 7.17
C ARG A 332 45.01 -4.40 6.71
N LYS A 333 44.51 -3.96 5.55
CA LYS A 333 44.74 -2.61 5.01
C LYS A 333 44.24 -1.51 5.95
N ALA A 334 43.12 -1.73 6.64
CA ALA A 334 42.63 -0.78 7.64
C ALA A 334 43.59 -0.67 8.83
N LEU A 335 44.17 -1.78 9.29
CA LEU A 335 45.17 -1.80 10.37
C LEU A 335 46.48 -1.14 9.96
N ILE A 336 46.97 -1.40 8.73
CA ILE A 336 48.21 -0.78 8.19
C ILE A 336 48.17 0.75 8.29
N LYS A 337 47.02 1.39 8.03
CA LYS A 337 46.89 2.85 8.17
C LYS A 337 47.16 3.37 9.60
N TYR A 338 46.84 2.57 10.63
CA TYR A 338 47.15 2.92 12.01
C TYR A 338 48.61 2.64 12.35
N LEU A 339 49.19 1.59 11.76
CA LEU A 339 50.61 1.24 11.88
C LEU A 339 51.49 2.34 11.29
N GLU A 340 51.23 2.75 10.05
CA GLU A 340 51.98 3.81 9.36
C GLU A 340 51.96 5.12 10.15
N LYS A 341 50.82 5.51 10.71
CA LYS A 341 50.71 6.70 11.58
C LYS A 341 51.52 6.56 12.86
N ARG A 342 51.55 5.36 13.46
CA ARG A 342 52.36 5.11 14.65
C ARG A 342 53.85 5.21 14.31
N GLU A 343 54.29 4.58 13.23
CA GLU A 343 55.69 4.62 12.76
C GLU A 343 56.12 6.03 12.34
N GLU A 344 55.23 6.81 11.72
CA GLU A 344 55.46 8.23 11.43
C GLU A 344 55.73 9.01 12.73
N ILE A 345 54.86 8.87 13.74
CA ILE A 345 55.05 9.59 15.02
C ILE A 345 56.31 9.12 15.76
N ILE A 346 56.67 7.84 15.69
CA ILE A 346 57.91 7.31 16.28
C ILE A 346 59.13 7.90 15.58
N THR A 347 59.10 7.99 14.25
CA THR A 347 60.17 8.59 13.45
C THR A 347 60.28 10.09 13.73
N GLU A 348 59.16 10.83 13.75
CA GLU A 348 59.11 12.24 14.14
C GLU A 348 59.65 12.45 15.57
N ARG A 349 59.32 11.56 16.52
CA ARG A 349 59.84 11.58 17.90
C ARG A 349 61.35 11.43 17.92
N ALA A 350 61.90 10.45 17.22
CA ALA A 350 63.34 10.20 17.19
C ALA A 350 64.11 11.41 16.60
N GLN A 351 63.61 11.97 15.50
CA GLN A 351 64.17 13.19 14.88
C GLN A 351 64.10 14.39 15.83
N TYR A 352 62.98 14.55 16.54
CA TYR A 352 62.81 15.61 17.53
C TYR A 352 63.82 15.47 18.68
N GLU A 353 63.98 14.28 19.25
CA GLU A 353 64.92 14.03 20.34
C GLU A 353 66.38 14.22 19.92
N GLU A 354 66.74 13.86 18.69
CA GLU A 354 68.07 14.14 18.15
C GLU A 354 68.30 15.65 18.01
N SER A 355 67.29 16.38 17.54
CA SER A 355 67.36 17.84 17.49
C SER A 355 67.51 18.48 18.88
N LEU A 356 66.95 17.89 19.94
CA LEU A 356 67.11 18.39 21.32
C LEU A 356 68.56 18.30 21.82
N LYS A 357 69.37 17.38 21.29
CA LYS A 357 70.77 17.19 21.68
C LYS A 357 71.71 18.21 21.03
N ASP A 358 71.30 18.88 19.96
CA ASP A 358 72.09 19.89 19.27
C ASP A 358 72.09 21.22 20.05
N PRO A 359 73.24 21.65 20.62
CA PRO A 359 73.33 22.90 21.37
C PRO A 359 73.18 24.16 20.49
N GLU A 360 73.38 24.07 19.17
CA GLU A 360 73.18 25.19 18.24
C GLU A 360 71.71 25.44 17.90
N ARG A 361 70.81 24.49 18.23
CA ARG A 361 69.36 24.58 17.96
C ARG A 361 68.69 25.83 18.52
N LEU A 362 69.14 26.33 19.68
CA LEU A 362 68.58 27.48 20.38
C LEU A 362 69.33 28.80 20.09
N ILE A 363 70.58 28.72 19.63
CA ILE A 363 71.51 29.87 19.55
C ILE A 363 71.79 30.27 18.09
N GLY A 364 71.50 29.38 17.12
CA GLY A 364 71.67 29.64 15.70
C GLY A 364 70.92 30.90 15.24
N ARG A 365 71.68 31.93 14.86
CA ARG A 365 71.20 33.18 14.22
C ARG A 365 70.73 32.95 12.77
N GLY A 366 70.14 31.80 12.46
CA GLY A 366 69.44 31.58 11.21
C GLY A 366 68.07 32.27 11.21
N ALA A 367 67.47 32.46 10.04
CA ALA A 367 66.12 33.01 9.88
C ALA A 367 65.18 32.34 10.89
N ARG A 368 64.66 33.11 11.84
CA ARG A 368 63.74 32.64 12.89
C ARG A 368 62.55 31.98 12.20
N ASP A 369 62.56 30.65 12.10
CA ASP A 369 61.43 29.85 11.63
C ASP A 369 60.32 29.99 12.68
N SER A 370 59.50 31.03 12.52
CA SER A 370 58.48 31.48 13.46
C SER A 370 57.39 30.43 13.71
N GLY A 371 57.36 29.35 12.93
CA GLY A 371 56.49 28.20 13.13
C GLY A 371 57.15 26.99 13.80
N ARG A 372 58.47 26.99 14.05
CA ARG A 372 59.21 25.81 14.55
C ARG A 372 58.74 25.39 15.95
N LEU A 373 58.65 26.32 16.88
CA LEU A 373 58.22 26.02 18.26
C LEU A 373 56.78 25.48 18.28
N LEU A 374 55.89 26.05 17.46
CA LEU A 374 54.50 25.59 17.33
C LEU A 374 54.41 24.17 16.72
N ARG A 375 55.26 23.86 15.72
CA ARG A 375 55.36 22.50 15.17
C ARG A 375 55.91 21.52 16.20
N GLU A 376 56.90 21.93 16.99
CA GLU A 376 57.49 21.12 18.06
C GLU A 376 56.50 20.88 19.21
N GLU A 377 55.73 21.88 19.65
CA GLU A 377 54.66 21.72 20.65
C GLU A 377 53.52 20.81 20.13
N LYS A 378 53.13 20.98 18.86
CA LYS A 378 52.14 20.09 18.21
C LYS A 378 52.65 18.66 18.12
N LEU A 379 53.94 18.47 17.81
CA LEU A 379 54.58 17.17 17.80
C LEU A 379 54.67 16.57 19.21
N GLN A 380 55.01 17.36 20.23
CA GLN A 380 54.97 16.91 21.63
C GLN A 380 53.56 16.48 22.04
N ALA A 381 52.51 17.20 21.59
CA ALA A 381 51.14 16.81 21.83
C ALA A 381 50.80 15.46 21.16
N LYS A 382 51.19 15.26 19.89
CA LYS A 382 51.05 13.97 19.19
C LYS A 382 51.77 12.84 19.93
N ILE A 383 53.03 13.05 20.34
CA ILE A 383 53.84 12.05 21.05
C ILE A 383 53.25 11.72 22.42
N LYS A 384 52.76 12.73 23.15
CA LYS A 384 52.22 12.55 24.51
C LYS A 384 50.81 11.95 24.52
N HIS A 385 49.98 12.27 23.52
CA HIS A 385 48.56 11.95 23.53
C HIS A 385 48.15 10.96 22.42
N ASP A 386 48.65 11.11 21.20
CA ASP A 386 48.20 10.31 20.06
C ASP A 386 48.99 9.00 19.94
N LEU A 387 50.29 9.02 20.23
CA LEU A 387 51.12 7.81 20.22
C LEU A 387 50.62 6.74 21.23
N PRO A 388 50.35 7.05 22.52
CA PRO A 388 49.84 6.05 23.46
C PRO A 388 48.43 5.56 23.10
N LYS A 389 47.59 6.43 22.51
CA LYS A 389 46.26 6.03 22.02
C LYS A 389 46.36 5.06 20.84
N LEU A 390 47.24 5.34 19.88
CA LEU A 390 47.50 4.45 18.74
C LEU A 390 48.11 3.13 19.19
N THR A 391 49.11 3.16 20.09
CA THR A 391 49.68 1.94 20.67
C THR A 391 48.61 1.11 21.38
N LYS A 392 47.78 1.71 22.24
CA LYS A 392 46.70 0.98 22.94
C LYS A 392 45.69 0.38 21.95
N LEU A 393 45.28 1.15 20.94
CA LEU A 393 44.37 0.68 19.90
C LEU A 393 44.96 -0.50 19.13
N LEU A 394 46.24 -0.44 18.75
CA LEU A 394 46.91 -1.51 18.01
C LEU A 394 47.11 -2.75 18.88
N VAL A 395 47.49 -2.61 20.14
CA VAL A 395 47.61 -3.73 21.09
C VAL A 395 46.26 -4.40 21.35
N GLU A 396 45.14 -3.69 21.23
CA GLU A 396 43.79 -4.26 21.32
C GLU A 396 43.35 -4.94 20.01
N LYS A 397 43.60 -4.28 18.86
CA LYS A 397 43.08 -4.72 17.56
C LYS A 397 43.92 -5.79 16.87
N LEU A 398 45.23 -5.81 17.07
CA LEU A 398 46.11 -6.79 16.43
C LEU A 398 45.85 -8.22 16.94
N PRO A 399 45.73 -8.50 18.25
CA PRO A 399 45.41 -9.85 18.72
C PRO A 399 44.03 -10.33 18.25
N ALA A 400 43.04 -9.43 18.18
CA ALA A 400 41.71 -9.76 17.65
C ALA A 400 41.81 -10.19 16.18
N TRP A 401 42.53 -9.43 15.35
CA TRP A 401 42.77 -9.80 13.95
C TRP A 401 43.55 -11.12 13.83
N GLU A 402 44.59 -11.33 14.63
CA GLU A 402 45.37 -12.59 14.62
C GLU A 402 44.50 -13.80 15.00
N THR A 403 43.53 -13.61 15.90
CA THR A 403 42.57 -14.64 16.31
C THR A 403 41.52 -14.89 15.23
N ASP A 404 40.94 -13.84 14.66
CA ASP A 404 39.87 -13.92 13.65
C ASP A 404 40.35 -14.62 12.36
N PHE A 405 41.63 -14.45 12.01
CA PHE A 405 42.21 -15.01 10.79
C PHE A 405 43.26 -16.11 11.04
N ASN A 406 43.49 -16.47 12.30
CA ASN A 406 44.43 -17.50 12.75
C ASN A 406 45.83 -17.39 12.13
N MET A 407 46.33 -16.16 11.99
CA MET A 407 47.65 -15.86 11.44
C MET A 407 48.32 -14.69 12.16
N PRO A 408 49.64 -14.73 12.41
CA PRO A 408 50.36 -13.59 12.99
C PRO A 408 50.30 -12.35 12.10
N PHE A 409 50.14 -11.16 12.70
CA PHE A 409 50.17 -9.92 11.94
C PHE A 409 51.63 -9.49 11.73
N VAL A 410 52.14 -9.74 10.52
CA VAL A 410 53.50 -9.36 10.11
C VAL A 410 53.50 -8.03 9.38
N PHE A 411 54.41 -7.14 9.77
CA PHE A 411 54.69 -5.87 9.12
C PHE A 411 56.21 -5.69 9.00
N GLN A 412 56.71 -5.40 7.79
CA GLN A 412 58.16 -5.30 7.50
C GLN A 412 58.98 -6.56 7.90
N GLY A 413 58.36 -7.74 7.85
CA GLY A 413 59.03 -9.03 8.12
C GLY A 413 59.06 -9.46 9.60
N GLU A 414 58.54 -8.64 10.52
CA GLU A 414 58.40 -9.01 11.95
C GLU A 414 56.93 -8.95 12.40
N ARG A 415 56.57 -9.75 13.42
CA ARG A 415 55.26 -9.65 14.06
C ARG A 415 55.16 -8.32 14.79
N TYR A 416 54.21 -7.48 14.39
CA TYR A 416 54.22 -6.08 14.82
C TYR A 416 53.93 -5.90 16.32
N LEU A 417 53.19 -6.81 16.96
CA LEU A 417 53.02 -6.78 18.43
C LEU A 417 54.36 -6.87 19.16
N ASP A 418 55.26 -7.74 18.69
CA ASP A 418 56.59 -7.91 19.26
C ASP A 418 57.44 -6.66 18.98
N THR A 419 57.26 -6.02 17.82
CA THR A 419 57.88 -4.73 17.49
C THR A 419 57.42 -3.60 18.41
N ILE A 420 56.11 -3.52 18.73
CA ILE A 420 55.58 -2.54 19.70
C ILE A 420 56.26 -2.72 21.05
N GLU A 421 56.28 -3.95 21.57
CA GLU A 421 56.84 -4.26 22.88
C GLU A 421 58.34 -3.92 22.94
N ARG A 422 59.10 -4.30 21.91
CA ARG A 422 60.53 -4.00 21.79
C ARG A 422 60.79 -2.50 21.76
N VAL A 423 60.16 -1.76 20.84
CA VAL A 423 60.39 -0.32 20.64
C VAL A 423 60.00 0.49 21.87
N ASP A 424 58.87 0.16 22.51
CA ASP A 424 58.42 0.89 23.71
C ASP A 424 59.28 0.55 24.95
N SER A 425 59.73 -0.71 25.08
CA SER A 425 60.66 -1.15 26.15
C SER A 425 62.04 -0.48 26.02
N ASP A 426 62.61 -0.45 24.82
CA ASP A 426 63.91 0.16 24.57
C ASP A 426 63.86 1.68 24.78
N TYR A 427 62.78 2.34 24.38
CA TYR A 427 62.56 3.76 24.66
C TYR A 427 62.44 4.03 26.17
N ALA A 428 61.73 3.19 26.92
CA ALA A 428 61.60 3.33 28.37
C ALA A 428 62.95 3.18 29.08
N LYS A 429 63.77 2.18 28.67
CA LYS A 429 65.14 2.00 29.17
C LYS A 429 66.03 3.21 28.86
N GLN A 430 65.96 3.73 27.64
CA GLN A 430 66.74 4.91 27.24
C GLN A 430 66.38 6.14 28.07
N LYS A 431 65.09 6.36 28.35
CA LYS A 431 64.65 7.46 29.22
C LYS A 431 65.04 7.26 30.68
N GLU A 432 65.05 6.02 31.16
CA GLU A 432 65.52 5.71 32.51
C GLU A 432 67.02 5.97 32.65
N ILE A 433 67.84 5.55 31.68
CA ILE A 433 69.27 5.85 31.62
C ILE A 433 69.50 7.36 31.60
N GLU A 434 68.80 8.09 30.72
CA GLU A 434 68.89 9.56 30.64
C GLU A 434 68.49 10.23 31.98
N ARG A 435 67.49 9.70 32.68
CA ARG A 435 67.08 10.17 34.01
C ARG A 435 68.17 9.92 35.04
N LEU A 436 68.72 8.70 35.11
CA LEU A 436 69.79 8.33 36.04
C LEU A 436 71.07 9.14 35.78
N GLU A 437 71.42 9.40 34.52
CA GLU A 437 72.55 10.27 34.15
C GLU A 437 72.31 11.72 34.57
N LYS A 438 71.11 12.26 34.34
CA LYS A 438 70.71 13.59 34.82
C LYS A 438 70.74 13.68 36.34
N GLU A 439 70.31 12.64 37.04
CA GLU A 439 70.39 12.56 38.50
C GLU A 439 71.83 12.45 39.00
N ARG A 440 72.69 11.67 38.33
CA ARG A 440 74.13 11.58 38.61
C ARG A 440 74.81 12.94 38.45
N MET A 441 74.57 13.61 37.32
CA MET A 441 75.05 14.97 37.05
C MET A 441 74.55 16.00 38.06
N LYS A 442 73.29 15.87 38.54
CA LYS A 442 72.75 16.72 39.61
C LYS A 442 73.41 16.41 40.96
N ARG A 443 73.68 15.14 41.30
CA ARG A 443 74.37 14.74 42.53
C ARG A 443 75.84 15.20 42.53
N GLU A 444 76.54 15.07 41.40
CA GLU A 444 77.90 15.57 41.19
C GLU A 444 77.95 17.11 41.33
N LYS A 445 76.99 17.85 40.75
CA LYS A 445 76.87 19.30 40.96
C LYS A 445 76.55 19.70 42.41
N LYS A 446 75.75 18.90 43.14
CA LYS A 446 75.44 19.15 44.56
C LYS A 446 76.61 18.83 45.49
N ALA A 447 77.40 17.81 45.16
CA ALA A 447 78.61 17.44 45.88
C ALA A 447 79.76 18.46 45.66
N GLY A 448 79.89 18.99 44.44
CA GLY A 448 80.84 20.08 44.12
C GLY A 448 80.52 21.43 44.78
N SER A 449 79.29 21.61 45.28
CA SER A 449 78.85 22.84 45.99
C SER A 449 78.99 22.75 47.52
N ALA A 450 79.39 21.60 48.08
CA ALA A 450 79.45 21.37 49.54
C ALA A 450 80.88 21.35 50.12
N VAL A 451 81.92 21.54 49.29
CA VAL A 451 83.33 21.64 49.72
C VAL A 451 83.91 22.98 49.27
N THR A 452 83.38 24.08 49.81
CA THR A 452 84.12 25.35 50.02
C THR A 452 83.27 26.30 50.85
N LEU A 453 83.50 26.30 52.16
CA LEU A 453 83.06 27.33 53.10
C LEU A 453 84.32 27.78 53.85
N GLU A 454 84.67 29.06 53.66
CA GLU A 454 85.54 30.01 54.42
C GLU A 454 86.12 30.99 53.36
N ASP A 455 86.17 32.32 53.47
CA ASP A 455 85.71 33.37 54.38
C ASP A 455 85.66 34.70 53.54
N LYS A 456 84.96 35.72 54.04
CA LYS A 456 84.46 36.99 53.43
C LYS A 456 85.52 37.96 52.83
N PRO A 457 85.19 38.98 51.96
CA PRO A 457 84.51 40.23 52.38
C PRO A 457 83.60 40.97 51.35
N LYS A 458 82.70 41.83 51.87
CA LYS A 458 81.90 42.84 51.14
C LYS A 458 82.81 43.93 50.52
N PRO A 459 82.41 44.53 49.38
CA PRO A 459 82.20 45.98 49.35
C PRO A 459 80.93 46.43 48.61
N LYS A 460 80.78 47.76 48.48
CA LYS A 460 79.58 48.62 48.51
C LYS A 460 79.01 49.01 47.11
N PRO A 461 77.84 49.70 47.04
CA PRO A 461 76.95 49.75 45.87
C PRO A 461 77.03 51.05 45.03
N LYS A 462 76.48 50.99 43.80
CA LYS A 462 75.72 52.03 43.02
C LYS A 462 75.89 51.83 41.49
N PRO A 463 75.09 52.44 40.60
CA PRO A 463 73.72 52.94 40.74
C PRO A 463 72.75 52.43 39.64
N THR A 464 71.50 52.82 39.86
CA THR A 464 70.24 52.58 39.17
C THR A 464 70.09 53.31 37.82
N SER A 465 69.51 52.65 36.81
CA SER A 465 68.70 53.26 35.74
C SER A 465 67.52 52.31 35.43
N LEU A 466 66.27 52.66 35.77
CA LEU A 466 65.30 53.43 34.98
C LEU A 466 65.08 52.89 33.55
N THR A 467 64.00 52.12 33.37
CA THR A 467 62.81 52.48 32.55
C THR A 467 61.82 51.30 32.63
N LYS A 468 60.73 51.42 33.38
CA LYS A 468 59.41 52.00 33.03
C LYS A 468 58.40 50.87 32.83
N ARG A 469 57.78 50.53 33.96
CA ARG A 469 56.48 49.88 34.09
C ARG A 469 55.42 50.78 33.45
N MET A 470 54.63 50.25 32.52
CA MET A 470 53.30 50.78 32.23
C MET A 470 52.30 49.96 33.06
N SER A 471 51.41 50.70 33.71
CA SER A 471 50.49 50.27 34.76
C SER A 471 49.28 49.50 34.21
N CYS A 472 48.70 48.70 35.10
CA CYS A 472 47.42 48.00 35.07
C CYS A 472 46.21 48.97 34.86
N PRO A 473 44.96 48.46 34.74
CA PRO A 473 44.21 47.90 35.88
C PRO A 473 43.51 46.56 35.57
N ASN A 474 43.60 45.53 36.40
CA ASN A 474 42.96 45.30 37.71
C ASN A 474 41.43 45.18 37.67
N GLN A 475 40.92 43.95 37.85
CA GLN A 475 39.81 43.54 38.73
C GLN A 475 39.66 42.00 38.59
N ALA A 476 40.05 41.17 39.56
CA ALA A 476 39.37 40.85 40.83
C ALA A 476 38.35 39.69 40.70
N GLY A 477 38.48 38.68 41.58
CA GLY A 477 37.47 37.64 41.85
C GLY A 477 37.88 36.24 41.36
N MET A 478 38.74 35.48 42.04
CA MET A 478 38.51 34.60 43.21
C MET A 478 37.49 33.45 43.02
N LEU A 479 37.98 32.25 43.38
CA LEU A 479 37.31 30.97 43.70
C LEU A 479 36.83 30.13 42.51
N ALA A 480 36.80 28.80 42.56
CA ALA A 480 37.58 27.73 43.18
C ALA A 480 36.94 26.43 42.63
N SER A 481 37.67 25.32 42.75
CA SER A 481 37.21 23.93 42.73
C SER A 481 36.79 23.27 41.41
N ALA A 482 37.48 22.14 41.15
CA ALA A 482 37.19 21.01 40.27
C ALA A 482 35.86 20.30 40.63
N PRO A 483 35.54 19.06 40.17
CA PRO A 483 36.08 18.24 39.07
C PRO A 483 34.99 17.64 38.14
N SER A 484 35.43 16.99 37.05
CA SER A 484 35.03 15.69 36.42
C SER A 484 33.70 14.96 36.81
N PRO A 485 33.26 13.86 36.13
CA PRO A 485 33.59 13.30 34.80
C PRO A 485 32.38 12.65 34.04
N VAL A 486 32.71 11.96 32.94
CA VAL A 486 32.02 10.80 32.27
C VAL A 486 30.70 11.04 31.53
N LEU A 487 30.69 10.65 30.25
CA LEU A 487 29.55 9.90 29.70
C LEU A 487 30.02 8.79 28.76
N HIS A 488 29.49 7.60 29.02
CA HIS A 488 29.53 6.39 28.21
C HIS A 488 28.28 6.34 27.31
N ASN A 489 28.46 5.76 26.12
CA ASN A 489 27.54 5.03 25.24
C ASN A 489 26.00 5.08 25.38
N ALA A 490 25.40 5.05 24.17
CA ALA A 490 24.31 4.17 23.72
C ALA A 490 22.91 4.77 23.46
N VAL A 491 22.56 4.77 22.17
CA VAL A 491 21.39 4.14 21.53
C VAL A 491 19.98 4.46 22.05
N SER A 492 19.23 5.08 21.14
CA SER A 492 17.79 4.97 20.82
C SER A 492 16.73 5.16 21.90
N LEU A 493 15.79 6.06 21.63
CA LEU A 493 14.34 5.79 21.52
C LEU A 493 13.66 7.04 20.92
N GLY A 494 12.74 6.83 19.99
CA GLY A 494 12.08 7.91 19.25
C GLY A 494 10.89 8.55 19.98
N ARG A 495 10.44 9.69 19.44
CA ARG A 495 9.03 10.05 19.21
C ARG A 495 8.92 11.45 18.62
N GLU A 496 7.98 11.57 17.68
CA GLU A 496 7.07 12.71 17.46
C GLU A 496 7.64 14.08 17.06
N SER A 497 7.32 14.54 15.84
CA SER A 497 6.14 15.40 15.57
C SER A 497 6.35 16.41 14.43
N LEU A 498 5.31 16.47 13.58
CA LEU A 498 4.74 17.67 12.96
C LEU A 498 5.62 18.54 12.05
N THR A 499 5.40 18.40 10.73
CA THR A 499 5.66 19.49 9.78
C THR A 499 4.37 19.89 9.06
N LYS A 500 3.88 21.05 9.45
CA LYS A 500 2.86 21.88 8.80
C LYS A 500 3.55 22.56 7.60
N CYS A 501 3.11 22.28 6.38
CA CYS A 501 3.37 23.17 5.24
C CYS A 501 2.08 23.82 4.78
N LYS A 502 2.14 25.14 4.73
CA LYS A 502 1.12 26.14 4.47
C LYS A 502 1.48 26.76 3.13
N LEU A 503 0.55 26.88 2.19
CA LEU A 503 0.48 27.87 1.08
C LEU A 503 -0.90 27.64 0.40
N VAL A 504 -1.91 28.49 0.64
CA VAL A 504 -2.32 29.66 -0.19
C VAL A 504 -2.72 29.21 -1.61
N GLY A 505 -3.92 29.42 -2.15
CA GLY A 505 -5.13 30.16 -1.77
C GLY A 505 -5.90 30.53 -3.06
N GLY A 506 -7.24 30.58 -3.01
CA GLY A 506 -8.07 31.31 -4.00
C GLY A 506 -9.20 30.50 -4.66
N PRO A 507 -10.36 31.12 -4.96
CA PRO A 507 -11.68 30.53 -4.77
C PRO A 507 -12.45 30.27 -6.08
N GLU A 508 -13.57 29.53 -6.00
CA GLU A 508 -14.88 29.90 -6.56
C GLU A 508 -15.87 28.73 -6.46
N SER A 509 -16.94 28.93 -5.67
CA SER A 509 -18.13 28.09 -5.66
C SER A 509 -19.32 28.94 -6.09
N ASN A 510 -19.82 28.70 -7.30
CA ASN A 510 -21.13 29.16 -7.72
C ASN A 510 -22.15 28.09 -7.36
N ALA A 511 -23.17 28.52 -6.62
CA ALA A 511 -24.40 27.79 -6.40
C ALA A 511 -25.27 27.83 -7.67
N TYR A 512 -25.82 26.69 -8.06
CA TYR A 512 -27.18 26.50 -8.58
C TYR A 512 -27.60 25.05 -8.37
#